data_AF-U4QDJ3-F1
#
_entry.id   AF-U4QDJ3-F1
#
_cell.length_a   1.000
_cell.length_b   1.000
_cell.length_c   1.000
_cell.angle_alpha   90.00
_cell.angle_beta   90.00
_cell.angle_gamma   90.00
#
_symmetry.space_group_name_H-M   'P 1'
#
loop_
_entity.id
_entity.type
_entity.pdbx_description
1 polymer ?
#
loop_
_entity_poly.entity_id
_entity_poly.type
_entity_poly.pdbx_seq_one_letter_code
_entity_poly.pdbx_strand_id
1 'polypeptide(L)'
;MRSGNIKEIHNFEDLFGTRNCIATMELPTQLDALIENMPVNSKYTVEYFVYKHTLFPFLAAFIPEERANKIIKTMRNGEGAVSYMSLGLVTSSVTLNRYFRFCPECFKEDIERFGEPYWHRSHQITGVFVCAKHKIPLYNSTELIRGGNRQRFIGASHANCIVEKEISFPSDLMEKMLWLAEDAEILLNNQIGFKEHDWFKNQFRVKLIEKGYARMNNYIHQKKLKEDFIEFYDYEYLKLVQSSLPDKSGGWLSDMVRKNDRTTYAIRYLLLTRFLEIPVVELFNTKLGFNDDNESNIDAYQELWDQRLIELS
;
A
#
# COMPACT_ATOMS: atom_id res chain seq x y z
N MET A 1 23.62 -3.64 -11.12
CA MET A 1 24.77 -2.75 -10.82
C MET A 1 25.97 -3.22 -11.62
N ARG A 2 26.60 -2.35 -12.41
CA ARG A 2 27.78 -2.68 -13.24
C ARG A 2 29.03 -2.11 -12.59
N SER A 3 29.53 -2.77 -11.55
CA SER A 3 30.67 -2.33 -10.71
C SER A 3 32.00 -2.98 -11.10
N GLY A 4 32.01 -3.91 -12.05
CA GLY A 4 33.20 -4.72 -12.36
C GLY A 4 33.54 -5.79 -11.32
N ASN A 5 32.81 -5.83 -10.19
CA ASN A 5 32.99 -6.85 -9.17
C ASN A 5 32.58 -8.25 -9.68
N ILE A 6 33.42 -9.23 -9.41
CA ILE A 6 33.21 -10.63 -9.81
C ILE A 6 32.09 -11.29 -8.98
N LYS A 7 31.94 -10.89 -7.71
CA LYS A 7 30.94 -11.44 -6.79
C LYS A 7 30.00 -10.35 -6.30
N GLU A 8 28.70 -10.65 -6.27
CA GLU A 8 27.66 -9.71 -5.82
C GLU A 8 27.91 -9.20 -4.40
N ILE A 9 28.46 -10.04 -3.51
CA ILE A 9 28.76 -9.66 -2.13
C ILE A 9 29.73 -8.47 -2.01
N HIS A 10 30.63 -8.27 -2.99
CA HIS A 10 31.51 -7.11 -3.00
C HIS A 10 30.74 -5.83 -3.35
N ASN A 11 29.66 -5.90 -4.14
CA ASN A 11 28.78 -4.75 -4.36
C ASN A 11 28.11 -4.31 -3.06
N PHE A 12 27.74 -5.26 -2.20
CA PHE A 12 27.15 -4.90 -0.90
C PHE A 12 28.14 -4.23 0.03
N GLU A 13 29.39 -4.70 0.04
CA GLU A 13 30.47 -4.02 0.77
C GLU A 13 30.69 -2.59 0.25
N ASP A 14 30.82 -2.41 -1.07
CA ASP A 14 31.08 -1.09 -1.67
C ASP A 14 29.93 -0.11 -1.42
N LEU A 15 28.68 -0.58 -1.45
CA LEU A 15 27.50 0.27 -1.26
C LEU A 15 27.20 0.55 0.21
N PHE A 16 27.27 -0.45 1.06
CA PHE A 16 26.72 -0.39 2.42
C PHE A 16 27.80 -0.51 3.50
N GLY A 17 29.08 -0.65 3.14
CA GLY A 17 30.17 -0.90 4.08
C GLY A 17 30.05 -2.23 4.82
N THR A 18 29.18 -3.13 4.36
CA THR A 18 28.96 -4.43 4.99
C THR A 18 28.46 -5.48 4.01
N ARG A 19 28.93 -6.71 4.21
CA ARG A 19 28.41 -7.91 3.53
C ARG A 19 27.17 -8.47 4.19
N ASN A 20 26.75 -7.99 5.35
CA ASN A 20 25.59 -8.54 6.07
C ASN A 20 24.32 -7.74 5.76
N CYS A 21 23.98 -7.65 4.48
CA CYS A 21 22.80 -6.94 3.99
C CYS A 21 22.01 -7.82 3.00
N ILE A 22 20.70 -7.64 2.98
CA ILE A 22 19.77 -8.40 2.13
C ILE A 22 19.19 -7.43 1.09
N ALA A 23 19.15 -7.86 -0.17
CA ALA A 23 18.42 -7.15 -1.20
C ALA A 23 16.92 -7.32 -0.95
N THR A 24 16.27 -6.25 -0.49
CA THR A 24 14.81 -6.23 -0.33
C THR A 24 14.19 -5.22 -1.28
N MET A 25 13.08 -5.61 -1.91
CA MET A 25 12.43 -4.80 -2.95
C MET A 25 11.60 -3.66 -2.34
N GLU A 26 10.82 -3.96 -1.30
CA GLU A 26 9.79 -3.03 -0.83
C GLU A 26 10.40 -1.92 0.06
N LEU A 27 11.23 -2.32 1.02
CA LEU A 27 11.87 -1.46 2.02
C LEU A 27 13.34 -1.89 2.19
N PRO A 28 14.28 -1.27 1.45
CA PRO A 28 15.72 -1.50 1.63
C PRO A 28 16.20 -1.01 3.00
N THR A 29 17.31 -1.57 3.47
CA THR A 29 18.00 -1.16 4.71
C THR A 29 19.38 -0.59 4.40
N GLN A 30 20.06 -0.07 5.43
CA GLN A 30 21.40 0.51 5.33
C GLN A 30 21.47 1.75 4.43
N LEU A 31 20.40 2.54 4.38
CA LEU A 31 20.36 3.75 3.56
C LEU A 31 21.32 4.84 4.05
N ASP A 32 21.62 4.93 5.36
CA ASP A 32 22.64 5.88 5.86
C ASP A 32 24.01 5.53 5.25
N ALA A 33 24.42 4.26 5.34
CA ALA A 33 25.68 3.79 4.77
C ALA A 33 25.74 3.97 3.24
N LEU A 34 24.61 3.75 2.54
CA LEU A 34 24.52 4.00 1.10
C LEU A 34 24.83 5.47 0.77
N ILE A 35 24.25 6.42 1.53
CA ILE A 35 24.49 7.85 1.32
C ILE A 35 25.94 8.22 1.63
N GLU A 36 26.49 7.72 2.74
CA GLU A 36 27.88 7.98 3.16
C GLU A 36 28.90 7.48 2.12
N ASN A 37 28.60 6.38 1.43
CA ASN A 37 29.46 5.80 0.39
C ASN A 37 29.28 6.43 -1.01
N MET A 38 28.35 7.39 -1.17
CA MET A 38 28.20 8.10 -2.45
C MET A 38 29.33 9.10 -2.68
N PRO A 39 29.59 9.51 -3.94
CA PRO A 39 30.56 10.56 -4.24
C PRO A 39 30.31 11.85 -3.43
N VAL A 40 31.40 12.47 -3.00
CA VAL A 40 31.38 13.78 -2.32
C VAL A 40 30.58 14.76 -3.18
N ASN A 41 29.59 15.43 -2.58
CA ASN A 41 28.58 16.30 -3.22
C ASN A 41 27.34 15.61 -3.83
N SER A 42 27.11 14.32 -3.54
CA SER A 42 25.80 13.71 -3.78
C SER A 42 24.69 14.52 -3.11
N LYS A 43 23.62 14.82 -3.87
CA LYS A 43 22.45 15.57 -3.36
C LYS A 43 21.37 14.66 -2.78
N TYR A 44 21.59 13.35 -2.81
CA TYR A 44 20.60 12.39 -2.35
C TYR A 44 20.60 12.30 -0.82
N THR A 45 19.41 12.21 -0.24
CA THR A 45 19.22 11.97 1.18
C THR A 45 18.50 10.65 1.40
N VAL A 46 18.50 10.17 2.63
CA VAL A 46 17.74 8.95 2.97
C VAL A 46 16.25 9.17 2.75
N GLU A 47 15.71 10.33 3.13
CA GLU A 47 14.30 10.68 2.93
C GLU A 47 13.94 10.66 1.43
N TYR A 48 14.83 11.15 0.57
CA TYR A 48 14.63 11.07 -0.87
C TYR A 48 14.45 9.62 -1.34
N PHE A 49 15.32 8.70 -0.92
CA PHE A 49 15.18 7.29 -1.27
C PHE A 49 13.93 6.67 -0.68
N VAL A 50 13.71 6.83 0.63
CA VAL A 50 12.53 6.29 1.34
C VAL A 50 11.24 6.71 0.64
N TYR A 51 11.03 8.01 0.41
CA TYR A 51 9.75 8.51 -0.08
C TYR A 51 9.57 8.46 -1.60
N LYS A 52 10.66 8.48 -2.39
CA LYS A 52 10.57 8.53 -3.86
C LYS A 52 10.94 7.21 -4.55
N HIS A 53 11.69 6.34 -3.91
CA HIS A 53 12.28 5.13 -4.53
C HIS A 53 11.94 3.82 -3.83
N THR A 54 11.06 3.85 -2.82
CA THR A 54 10.60 2.63 -2.14
C THR A 54 9.08 2.57 -2.06
N LEU A 55 8.55 1.45 -1.55
CA LEU A 55 7.13 1.28 -1.26
C LEU A 55 6.73 1.83 0.12
N PHE A 56 7.63 2.47 0.85
CA PHE A 56 7.35 3.05 2.16
C PHE A 56 6.10 3.94 2.19
N PRO A 57 5.90 4.91 1.27
CA PRO A 57 4.73 5.79 1.35
C PRO A 57 3.41 5.02 1.29
N PHE A 58 3.34 3.97 0.46
CA PHE A 58 2.16 3.12 0.36
C PHE A 58 1.97 2.23 1.59
N LEU A 59 3.02 1.54 2.03
CA LEU A 59 2.95 0.60 3.14
C LEU A 59 2.69 1.30 4.48
N ALA A 60 3.23 2.51 4.65
CA ALA A 60 3.11 3.30 5.87
C ALA A 60 1.90 4.25 5.88
N ALA A 61 1.11 4.34 4.79
CA ALA A 61 0.01 5.29 4.69
C ALA A 61 -1.01 5.17 5.84
N PHE A 62 -1.31 3.94 6.28
CA PHE A 62 -2.37 3.67 7.25
C PHE A 62 -1.87 3.18 8.61
N ILE A 63 -0.64 3.56 8.98
CA ILE A 63 -0.08 3.25 10.31
C ILE A 63 0.21 4.53 11.10
N PRO A 64 0.21 4.46 12.44
CA PRO A 64 0.60 5.56 13.31
C PRO A 64 2.02 6.08 13.03
N GLU A 65 2.23 7.37 13.24
CA GLU A 65 3.49 8.06 12.98
C GLU A 65 4.66 7.43 13.74
N GLU A 66 4.46 7.07 15.02
CA GLU A 66 5.49 6.44 15.85
C GLU A 66 6.02 5.15 15.19
N ARG A 67 5.12 4.37 14.58
CA ARG A 67 5.48 3.12 13.89
C ARG A 67 6.15 3.38 12.56
N ALA A 68 5.67 4.36 11.79
CA ALA A 68 6.31 4.80 10.56
C ALA A 68 7.76 5.24 10.82
N ASN A 69 7.99 6.02 11.87
CA ASN A 69 9.32 6.47 12.28
C ASN A 69 10.24 5.31 12.71
N LYS A 70 9.71 4.28 13.39
CA LYS A 70 10.46 3.05 13.68
C LYS A 70 10.90 2.33 12.41
N ILE A 71 10.02 2.23 11.41
CA ILE A 71 10.35 1.60 10.12
C ILE A 71 11.43 2.40 9.39
N ILE A 72 11.30 3.74 9.34
CA ILE A 72 12.33 4.61 8.74
C ILE A 72 13.67 4.37 9.43
N LYS A 73 13.71 4.33 10.77
CA LYS A 73 14.95 4.06 11.53
C LYS A 73 15.59 2.73 11.10
N THR A 74 14.81 1.66 10.97
CA THR A 74 15.33 0.36 10.47
C THR A 74 15.83 0.45 9.02
N MET A 75 15.14 1.18 8.14
CA MET A 75 15.60 1.41 6.76
C MET A 75 16.93 2.17 6.72
N ARG A 76 17.14 3.09 7.66
CA ARG A 76 18.38 3.88 7.78
C ARG A 76 19.58 3.03 8.19
N ASN A 77 19.48 2.32 9.31
CA ASN A 77 20.63 1.74 9.99
C ASN A 77 20.70 0.20 9.96
N GLY A 78 19.69 -0.46 9.38
CA GLY A 78 19.62 -1.93 9.29
C GLY A 78 19.45 -2.66 10.63
N GLU A 79 19.36 -1.95 11.75
CA GLU A 79 19.15 -2.55 13.07
C GLU A 79 17.73 -3.09 13.19
N GLY A 80 17.63 -4.34 13.66
CA GLY A 80 16.38 -5.07 13.67
C GLY A 80 15.95 -5.41 12.26
N ALA A 81 16.73 -6.25 11.54
CA ALA A 81 16.32 -6.86 10.28
C ALA A 81 15.05 -7.69 10.48
N VAL A 82 13.92 -6.98 10.49
CA VAL A 82 12.61 -7.42 10.94
C VAL A 82 11.82 -7.62 9.65
N SER A 83 11.40 -8.86 9.42
CA SER A 83 10.50 -9.22 8.33
C SER A 83 9.34 -8.21 8.23
N TYR A 84 8.88 -7.90 7.02
CA TYR A 84 7.67 -7.11 6.75
C TYR A 84 6.46 -7.56 7.60
N MET A 85 6.43 -8.85 7.93
CA MET A 85 5.47 -9.48 8.83
C MET A 85 5.59 -8.99 10.28
N SER A 86 6.81 -8.89 10.80
CA SER A 86 7.08 -8.43 12.15
C SER A 86 7.00 -6.90 12.30
N LEU A 87 7.09 -6.15 11.20
CA LEU A 87 6.66 -4.74 11.14
C LEU A 87 5.15 -4.59 10.95
N GLY A 88 4.41 -5.70 10.83
CA GLY A 88 2.95 -5.82 10.64
C GLY A 88 2.37 -5.03 9.47
N LEU A 89 3.20 -4.70 8.48
CA LEU A 89 2.80 -4.07 7.22
C LEU A 89 2.13 -5.08 6.27
N VAL A 90 2.48 -6.35 6.44
CA VAL A 90 1.94 -7.49 5.71
C VAL A 90 1.40 -8.47 6.74
N THR A 91 0.08 -8.65 6.76
CA THR A 91 -0.56 -9.63 7.65
C THR A 91 -0.25 -11.05 7.18
N SER A 92 -0.38 -12.06 8.05
CA SER A 92 -0.22 -13.47 7.65
C SER A 92 -1.19 -13.93 6.57
N SER A 93 -2.25 -13.16 6.31
CA SER A 93 -3.22 -13.42 5.25
C SER A 93 -2.83 -12.90 3.86
N VAL A 94 -1.71 -12.19 3.72
CA VAL A 94 -1.29 -11.58 2.45
C VAL A 94 0.01 -12.23 1.95
N THR A 95 -0.08 -12.83 0.78
CA THR A 95 1.05 -13.37 0.02
C THR A 95 1.64 -12.29 -0.87
N LEU A 96 2.93 -11.99 -0.71
CA LEU A 96 3.63 -10.99 -1.51
C LEU A 96 3.87 -11.46 -2.95
N ASN A 97 4.11 -10.50 -3.83
CA ASN A 97 4.47 -10.76 -5.22
C ASN A 97 5.67 -11.72 -5.31
N ARG A 98 5.52 -12.75 -6.15
CA ARG A 98 6.55 -13.78 -6.39
C ARG A 98 7.58 -13.31 -7.43
N TYR A 99 7.12 -12.62 -8.46
CA TYR A 99 7.91 -12.11 -9.59
C TYR A 99 7.84 -10.59 -9.62
N PHE A 100 8.88 -9.96 -10.17
CA PHE A 100 8.79 -8.53 -10.50
C PHE A 100 7.71 -8.32 -11.55
N ARG A 101 7.00 -7.21 -11.48
CA ARG A 101 5.98 -6.85 -12.46
C ARG A 101 6.42 -5.69 -13.33
N PHE A 102 6.02 -5.69 -14.59
CA PHE A 102 6.32 -4.60 -15.51
C PHE A 102 5.16 -4.32 -16.47
N CYS A 103 5.16 -3.10 -16.99
CA CYS A 103 4.31 -2.67 -18.09
C CYS A 103 5.19 -2.61 -19.36
N PRO A 104 4.81 -3.26 -20.46
CA PRO A 104 5.61 -3.22 -21.70
C PRO A 104 5.71 -1.82 -22.30
N GLU A 105 4.70 -0.96 -22.10
CA GLU A 105 4.75 0.42 -22.58
C GLU A 105 5.66 1.30 -21.70
N CYS A 106 5.59 1.19 -20.36
CA CYS A 106 6.59 1.85 -19.49
C CYS A 106 8.01 1.40 -19.85
N PHE A 107 8.20 0.10 -20.10
CA PHE A 107 9.50 -0.45 -20.43
C PHE A 107 10.10 0.19 -21.70
N LYS A 108 9.28 0.39 -22.76
CA LYS A 108 9.70 1.08 -23.99
C LYS A 108 10.06 2.54 -23.70
N GLU A 109 9.17 3.25 -23.01
CA GLU A 109 9.37 4.67 -22.66
C GLU A 109 10.64 4.88 -21.81
N ASP A 110 10.93 3.97 -20.89
CA ASP A 110 12.13 4.05 -20.05
C ASP A 110 13.40 3.91 -20.89
N ILE A 111 13.42 2.99 -21.86
CA ILE A 111 14.55 2.82 -22.79
C ILE A 111 14.72 4.08 -23.64
N GLU A 112 13.64 4.61 -24.20
CA GLU A 112 13.67 5.81 -25.04
C GLU A 112 14.17 7.04 -24.26
N ARG A 113 13.78 7.16 -23.00
CA ARG A 113 14.08 8.33 -22.16
C ARG A 113 15.41 8.24 -21.42
N PHE A 114 15.74 7.08 -20.88
CA PHE A 114 16.86 6.88 -19.96
C PHE A 114 17.94 5.94 -20.51
N GLY A 115 17.68 5.26 -21.63
CA GLY A 115 18.59 4.27 -22.21
C GLY A 115 18.53 2.89 -21.55
N GLU A 116 17.79 2.73 -20.45
CA GLU A 116 17.57 1.46 -19.78
C GLU A 116 16.23 1.42 -19.05
N PRO A 117 15.59 0.23 -18.97
CA PRO A 117 14.36 0.04 -18.21
C PRO A 117 14.66 -0.13 -16.72
N TYR A 118 13.68 0.16 -15.88
CA TYR A 118 13.76 -0.09 -14.43
C TYR A 118 12.44 -0.63 -13.86
N TRP A 119 12.50 -1.17 -12.64
CA TRP A 119 11.30 -1.62 -11.96
C TRP A 119 10.55 -0.44 -11.37
N HIS A 120 9.39 -0.10 -11.95
CA HIS A 120 8.49 0.90 -11.37
C HIS A 120 7.90 0.38 -10.07
N ARG A 121 7.99 1.20 -9.02
CA ARG A 121 7.51 0.87 -7.67
C ARG A 121 6.01 0.56 -7.64
N SER A 122 5.19 1.33 -8.35
CA SER A 122 3.74 1.12 -8.37
C SER A 122 3.33 -0.24 -8.93
N HIS A 123 4.08 -0.77 -9.89
CA HIS A 123 3.85 -2.11 -10.42
C HIS A 123 4.14 -3.21 -9.40
N GLN A 124 4.97 -2.94 -8.38
CA GLN A 124 5.39 -3.93 -7.40
C GLN A 124 4.45 -4.05 -6.20
N ILE A 125 3.40 -3.23 -6.12
CA ILE A 125 2.42 -3.31 -5.03
C ILE A 125 1.65 -4.63 -5.14
N THR A 126 1.61 -5.39 -4.04
CA THR A 126 0.86 -6.65 -4.00
C THR A 126 -0.63 -6.35 -4.11
N GLY A 127 -1.30 -6.85 -5.15
CA GLY A 127 -2.71 -6.55 -5.44
C GLY A 127 -2.94 -5.51 -6.53
N VAL A 128 -1.89 -4.83 -7.02
CA VAL A 128 -1.96 -4.00 -8.22
C VAL A 128 -1.60 -4.85 -9.44
N PHE A 129 -2.54 -5.00 -10.37
CA PHE A 129 -2.41 -5.88 -11.54
C PHE A 129 -2.42 -5.14 -12.88
N VAL A 130 -2.61 -3.83 -12.86
CA VAL A 130 -2.68 -2.98 -14.06
C VAL A 130 -1.78 -1.77 -13.88
N CYS A 131 -1.23 -1.28 -14.97
CA CYS A 131 -0.48 -0.03 -14.99
C CYS A 131 -1.47 1.14 -14.97
N ALA A 132 -1.40 2.01 -13.96
CA ALA A 132 -2.26 3.20 -13.89
C ALA A 132 -2.00 4.19 -15.05
N LYS A 133 -0.74 4.27 -15.52
CA LYS A 133 -0.35 5.17 -16.60
C LYS A 133 -0.90 4.72 -17.95
N HIS A 134 -0.65 3.47 -18.34
CA HIS A 134 -1.00 2.96 -19.67
C HIS A 134 -2.34 2.22 -19.70
N LYS A 135 -2.95 1.97 -18.54
CA LYS A 135 -4.25 1.28 -18.40
C LYS A 135 -4.25 -0.10 -19.07
N ILE A 136 -3.15 -0.83 -18.93
CA ILE A 136 -2.99 -2.20 -19.42
C ILE A 136 -2.55 -3.14 -18.30
N PRO A 137 -2.78 -4.46 -18.43
CA PRO A 137 -2.28 -5.44 -17.47
C PRO A 137 -0.76 -5.40 -17.27
N LEU A 138 -0.35 -5.65 -16.04
CA LEU A 138 1.05 -5.87 -15.68
C LEU A 138 1.44 -7.33 -15.92
N TYR A 139 2.67 -7.52 -16.40
CA TYR A 139 3.24 -8.82 -16.70
C TYR A 139 4.25 -9.20 -15.63
N ASN A 140 4.27 -10.47 -15.24
CA ASN A 140 5.34 -11.00 -14.41
C ASN A 140 6.61 -11.12 -15.26
N SER A 141 7.75 -10.77 -14.68
CA SER A 141 9.06 -11.11 -15.24
C SER A 141 9.36 -12.60 -15.04
N THR A 142 10.43 -13.07 -15.67
CA THR A 142 10.94 -14.43 -15.46
C THR A 142 11.72 -14.57 -14.15
N GLU A 143 11.94 -13.49 -13.42
CA GLU A 143 12.82 -13.41 -12.24
C GLU A 143 12.00 -13.37 -10.94
N LEU A 144 12.39 -14.21 -9.99
CA LEU A 144 11.81 -14.23 -8.65
C LEU A 144 12.31 -13.05 -7.82
N ILE A 145 11.41 -12.36 -7.11
CA ILE A 145 11.79 -11.33 -6.13
C ILE A 145 12.53 -11.98 -4.97
N ARG A 146 12.05 -13.16 -4.54
CA ARG A 146 12.55 -13.90 -3.37
C ARG A 146 12.94 -15.31 -3.77
N GLY A 147 13.99 -15.44 -4.58
CA GLY A 147 14.53 -16.73 -5.01
C GLY A 147 16.06 -16.71 -5.09
N GLY A 148 16.70 -17.80 -4.66
CA GLY A 148 18.16 -17.94 -4.74
C GLY A 148 18.92 -17.04 -3.76
N ASN A 149 19.93 -16.31 -4.26
CA ASN A 149 20.81 -15.47 -3.45
C ASN A 149 20.05 -14.24 -2.90
N ARG A 150 20.05 -14.08 -1.58
CA ARG A 150 19.43 -12.95 -0.88
C ARG A 150 20.18 -11.62 -1.06
N GLN A 151 21.36 -11.66 -1.68
CA GLN A 151 22.23 -10.50 -1.93
C GLN A 151 22.37 -10.24 -3.43
N ARG A 152 21.24 -10.23 -4.14
CA ARG A 152 21.21 -10.06 -5.59
C ARG A 152 20.31 -8.90 -5.97
N PHE A 153 20.84 -7.97 -6.76
CA PHE A 153 20.05 -6.91 -7.41
C PHE A 153 19.76 -7.30 -8.86
N ILE A 154 18.48 -7.49 -9.17
CA ILE A 154 18.01 -7.86 -10.50
C ILE A 154 17.51 -6.61 -11.19
N GLY A 155 18.13 -6.22 -12.32
CA GLY A 155 17.64 -5.13 -13.16
C GLY A 155 16.57 -5.62 -14.13
N ALA A 156 15.68 -4.72 -14.57
CA ALA A 156 14.80 -4.98 -15.69
C ALA A 156 15.62 -5.08 -16.99
N SER A 157 15.24 -5.98 -17.89
CA SER A 157 15.94 -6.17 -19.16
C SER A 157 15.08 -6.93 -20.16
N HIS A 158 15.42 -6.87 -21.45
CA HIS A 158 14.76 -7.68 -22.47
C HIS A 158 14.82 -9.20 -22.19
N ALA A 159 15.82 -9.65 -21.43
CA ALA A 159 16.00 -11.06 -21.09
C ALA A 159 15.03 -11.56 -20.01
N ASN A 160 14.47 -10.67 -19.18
CA ASN A 160 13.56 -11.05 -18.10
C ASN A 160 12.17 -10.41 -18.19
N CYS A 161 12.00 -9.36 -19.00
CA CYS A 161 10.72 -8.72 -19.29
C CYS A 161 10.15 -9.25 -20.61
N ILE A 162 9.62 -10.47 -20.58
CA ILE A 162 9.08 -11.15 -21.78
C ILE A 162 7.56 -11.19 -21.71
N VAL A 163 6.90 -10.69 -22.75
CA VAL A 163 5.44 -10.81 -22.93
C VAL A 163 5.17 -12.02 -23.82
N GLU A 164 4.94 -13.18 -23.20
CA GLU A 164 4.67 -14.43 -23.94
C GLU A 164 3.24 -14.49 -24.49
N LYS A 165 2.28 -14.00 -23.70
CA LYS A 165 0.86 -14.03 -24.04
C LYS A 165 0.19 -12.77 -23.54
N GLU A 166 -0.60 -12.15 -24.40
CA GLU A 166 -1.44 -11.02 -24.02
C GLU A 166 -2.42 -11.41 -22.92
N ILE A 167 -2.44 -10.62 -21.85
CA ILE A 167 -3.38 -10.76 -20.75
C ILE A 167 -4.52 -9.78 -21.02
N SER A 168 -5.76 -10.24 -20.84
CA SER A 168 -6.94 -9.38 -20.82
C SER A 168 -7.80 -9.71 -19.62
N PHE A 169 -8.49 -8.69 -19.11
CA PHE A 169 -9.47 -8.81 -18.06
C PHE A 169 -10.85 -8.36 -18.58
N PRO A 170 -11.94 -8.90 -18.04
CA PRO A 170 -13.27 -8.32 -18.23
C PRO A 170 -13.28 -6.81 -17.90
N SER A 171 -14.11 -6.03 -18.60
CA SER A 171 -14.09 -4.56 -18.53
C SER A 171 -14.40 -4.01 -17.14
N ASP A 172 -15.36 -4.62 -16.46
CA ASP A 172 -15.76 -4.35 -15.08
C ASP A 172 -14.62 -4.62 -14.08
N LEU A 173 -13.92 -5.75 -14.26
CA LEU A 173 -12.76 -6.10 -13.44
C LEU A 173 -11.59 -5.15 -13.69
N MET A 174 -11.35 -4.81 -14.96
CA MET A 174 -10.31 -3.88 -15.38
C MET A 174 -10.52 -2.49 -14.77
N GLU A 175 -11.76 -2.01 -14.71
CA GLU A 175 -12.12 -0.74 -14.08
C GLU A 175 -11.79 -0.73 -12.59
N LYS A 176 -12.21 -1.76 -11.84
CA LYS A 176 -11.90 -1.91 -10.41
C LYS A 176 -10.39 -1.99 -10.16
N MET A 177 -9.66 -2.73 -11.00
CA MET A 177 -8.20 -2.79 -10.95
C MET A 177 -7.54 -1.43 -11.19
N LEU A 178 -8.09 -0.64 -12.12
CA LEU A 178 -7.56 0.69 -12.44
C LEU A 178 -7.76 1.66 -11.28
N TRP A 179 -8.94 1.69 -10.65
CA TRP A 179 -9.19 2.51 -9.46
C TRP A 179 -8.17 2.23 -8.36
N LEU A 180 -7.92 0.94 -8.09
CA LEU A 180 -6.95 0.53 -7.08
C LEU A 180 -5.52 0.94 -7.45
N ALA A 181 -5.14 0.81 -8.72
CA ALA A 181 -3.81 1.21 -9.20
C ALA A 181 -3.61 2.74 -9.10
N GLU A 182 -4.62 3.53 -9.47
CA GLU A 182 -4.60 4.99 -9.38
C GLU A 182 -4.52 5.45 -7.91
N ASP A 183 -5.31 4.86 -7.02
CA ASP A 183 -5.24 5.14 -5.58
C ASP A 183 -3.87 4.81 -4.98
N ALA A 184 -3.30 3.68 -5.39
CA ALA A 184 -1.98 3.28 -4.95
C ALA A 184 -0.89 4.26 -5.42
N GLU A 185 -0.99 4.78 -6.65
CA GLU A 185 -0.11 5.83 -7.17
C GLU A 185 -0.26 7.15 -6.40
N ILE A 186 -1.49 7.51 -5.99
CA ILE A 186 -1.72 8.68 -5.13
C ILE A 186 -0.95 8.52 -3.82
N LEU A 187 -1.08 7.37 -3.14
CA LEU A 187 -0.36 7.12 -1.89
C LEU A 187 1.16 7.10 -2.07
N LEU A 188 1.67 6.59 -3.20
CA LEU A 188 3.10 6.54 -3.46
C LEU A 188 3.71 7.92 -3.71
N ASN A 189 3.03 8.77 -4.47
CA ASN A 189 3.64 10.00 -5.01
C ASN A 189 3.36 11.25 -4.19
N ASN A 190 2.34 11.23 -3.32
CA ASN A 190 1.98 12.36 -2.47
C ASN A 190 2.52 12.17 -1.05
N GLN A 191 3.02 13.26 -0.46
CA GLN A 191 3.34 13.28 0.96
C GLN A 191 2.03 13.45 1.73
N ILE A 192 1.51 12.32 2.19
CA ILE A 192 0.31 12.26 3.01
C ILE A 192 0.74 12.23 4.47
N GLY A 193 0.13 13.07 5.31
CA GLY A 193 0.40 13.08 6.74
C GLY A 193 -0.03 11.78 7.40
N PHE A 194 0.74 11.30 8.38
CA PHE A 194 0.37 10.12 9.17
C PHE A 194 -0.89 10.43 10.00
N LYS A 195 -1.77 9.43 10.12
CA LYS A 195 -3.02 9.53 10.86
C LYS A 195 -3.19 8.30 11.75
N GLU A 196 -3.77 8.53 12.93
CA GLU A 196 -4.13 7.45 13.84
C GLU A 196 -5.29 6.62 13.30
N HIS A 197 -5.41 5.37 13.74
CA HIS A 197 -6.48 4.48 13.31
C HIS A 197 -7.89 5.04 13.58
N ASP A 198 -8.03 5.83 14.65
CA ASP A 198 -9.29 6.46 15.02
C ASP A 198 -9.74 7.51 14.00
N TRP A 199 -8.79 8.24 13.38
CA TRP A 199 -9.07 9.19 12.32
C TRP A 199 -9.85 8.52 11.18
N PHE A 200 -9.32 7.44 10.61
CA PHE A 200 -9.95 6.72 9.50
C PHE A 200 -11.32 6.15 9.90
N LYS A 201 -11.42 5.59 11.11
CA LYS A 201 -12.68 5.06 11.64
C LYS A 201 -13.77 6.16 11.69
N ASN A 202 -13.41 7.37 12.12
CA ASN A 202 -14.32 8.51 12.16
C ASN A 202 -14.73 8.99 10.76
N GLN A 203 -13.80 9.01 9.80
CA GLN A 203 -14.14 9.33 8.40
C GLN A 203 -15.11 8.30 7.80
N PHE A 204 -14.83 7.00 8.00
CA PHE A 204 -15.71 5.93 7.52
C PHE A 204 -17.07 5.96 8.21
N ARG A 205 -17.13 6.31 9.51
CA ARG A 205 -18.40 6.40 10.24
C ARG A 205 -19.38 7.36 9.58
N VAL A 206 -18.91 8.54 9.17
CA VAL A 206 -19.76 9.55 8.51
C VAL A 206 -20.41 8.96 7.26
N LYS A 207 -19.62 8.36 6.36
CA LYS A 207 -20.15 7.74 5.14
C LYS A 207 -21.01 6.51 5.39
N LEU A 208 -20.71 5.73 6.43
CA LEU A 208 -21.55 4.59 6.81
C LEU A 208 -22.94 5.04 7.28
N ILE A 209 -23.05 6.15 8.01
CA ILE A 209 -24.36 6.71 8.41
C ILE A 209 -25.08 7.29 7.18
N GLU A 210 -24.40 8.11 6.37
CA GLU A 210 -24.97 8.70 5.15
C GLU A 210 -25.53 7.64 4.19
N LYS A 211 -24.82 6.53 3.99
CA LYS A 211 -25.23 5.43 3.11
C LYS A 211 -26.15 4.39 3.79
N GLY A 212 -26.54 4.61 5.05
CA GLY A 212 -27.48 3.74 5.77
C GLY A 212 -26.92 2.35 6.14
N TYR A 213 -25.61 2.25 6.32
CA TYR A 213 -24.92 1.08 6.89
C TYR A 213 -24.72 1.19 8.40
N ALA A 214 -24.81 2.39 8.95
CA ALA A 214 -24.72 2.64 10.39
C ALA A 214 -25.83 3.58 10.85
N ARG A 215 -26.14 3.52 12.14
CA ARG A 215 -26.99 4.47 12.84
C ARG A 215 -26.13 5.44 13.65
N MET A 216 -26.75 6.53 14.06
CA MET A 216 -26.13 7.54 14.92
C MET A 216 -25.76 6.97 16.31
N ASN A 217 -26.50 5.98 16.80
CA ASN A 217 -26.23 5.26 18.06
C ASN A 217 -25.11 4.21 17.99
N ASN A 218 -24.14 4.41 17.09
CA ASN A 218 -23.02 3.51 16.83
C ASN A 218 -23.32 2.11 16.29
N TYR A 219 -24.59 1.71 16.15
CA TYR A 219 -24.96 0.43 15.55
C TYR A 219 -24.56 0.37 14.07
N ILE A 220 -23.94 -0.75 13.65
CA ILE A 220 -23.55 -1.00 12.25
C ILE A 220 -24.29 -2.24 11.75
N HIS A 221 -24.98 -2.09 10.62
CA HIS A 221 -25.66 -3.15 9.87
C HIS A 221 -24.62 -4.04 9.13
N GLN A 222 -23.79 -4.77 9.89
CA GLN A 222 -22.66 -5.55 9.37
C GLN A 222 -23.03 -6.53 8.25
N LYS A 223 -24.20 -7.17 8.36
CA LYS A 223 -24.68 -8.11 7.33
C LYS A 223 -24.89 -7.38 5.99
N LYS A 224 -25.66 -6.29 6.02
CA LYS A 224 -25.93 -5.45 4.84
C LYS A 224 -24.64 -4.89 4.26
N LEU A 225 -23.78 -4.31 5.10
CA LEU A 225 -22.49 -3.76 4.65
C LEU A 225 -21.65 -4.82 3.93
N LYS A 226 -21.58 -6.04 4.47
CA LYS A 226 -20.82 -7.14 3.85
C LYS A 226 -21.44 -7.58 2.52
N GLU A 227 -22.76 -7.74 2.45
CA GLU A 227 -23.48 -8.16 1.24
C GLU A 227 -23.26 -7.15 0.11
N ASP A 228 -23.53 -5.87 0.37
CA ASP A 228 -23.38 -4.79 -0.61
C ASP A 228 -21.91 -4.61 -1.03
N PHE A 229 -20.95 -4.84 -0.12
CA PHE A 229 -19.51 -4.77 -0.43
C PHE A 229 -19.04 -5.91 -1.34
N ILE A 230 -19.57 -7.13 -1.14
CA ILE A 230 -19.29 -8.27 -2.02
C ILE A 230 -19.94 -8.06 -3.38
N GLU A 231 -21.16 -7.55 -3.43
CA GLU A 231 -21.85 -7.23 -4.68
C GLU A 231 -21.10 -6.14 -5.46
N PHE A 232 -20.62 -5.10 -4.77
CA PHE A 232 -19.86 -4.03 -5.42
C PHE A 232 -18.55 -4.53 -6.04
N TYR A 233 -17.79 -5.36 -5.33
CA TYR A 233 -16.46 -5.78 -5.78
C TYR A 233 -16.41 -7.09 -6.54
N ASP A 234 -17.40 -7.97 -6.36
CA ASP A 234 -17.37 -9.39 -6.69
C ASP A 234 -16.41 -10.23 -5.84
N TYR A 235 -16.84 -11.46 -5.54
CA TYR A 235 -16.07 -12.41 -4.74
C TYR A 235 -14.69 -12.72 -5.36
N GLU A 236 -14.64 -12.92 -6.69
CA GLU A 236 -13.40 -13.28 -7.39
C GLU A 236 -12.38 -12.15 -7.38
N TYR A 237 -12.81 -10.89 -7.48
CA TYR A 237 -11.90 -9.75 -7.35
C TYR A 237 -11.37 -9.62 -5.92
N LEU A 238 -12.24 -9.72 -4.90
CA LEU A 238 -11.82 -9.69 -3.50
C LEU A 238 -10.81 -10.81 -3.18
N LYS A 239 -11.01 -11.99 -3.77
CA LYS A 239 -10.06 -13.11 -3.68
C LYS A 239 -8.74 -12.79 -4.37
N LEU A 240 -8.78 -12.22 -5.57
CA LEU A 240 -7.60 -11.82 -6.34
C LEU A 240 -6.72 -10.81 -5.58
N VAL A 241 -7.33 -9.82 -4.92
CA VAL A 241 -6.63 -8.82 -4.08
C VAL A 241 -6.45 -9.27 -2.62
N GLN A 242 -6.65 -10.56 -2.33
CA GLN A 242 -6.41 -11.19 -1.02
C GLN A 242 -7.17 -10.51 0.14
N SER A 243 -8.40 -10.08 -0.14
CA SER A 243 -9.29 -9.36 0.77
C SER A 243 -10.68 -9.98 0.84
N SER A 244 -10.79 -11.30 0.63
CA SER A 244 -12.02 -12.06 0.82
C SER A 244 -12.60 -11.87 2.23
N LEU A 245 -13.94 -11.85 2.32
CA LEU A 245 -14.67 -11.71 3.57
C LEU A 245 -15.14 -13.09 4.06
N PRO A 246 -14.96 -13.43 5.35
CA PRO A 246 -15.36 -14.73 5.89
C PRO A 246 -16.89 -14.87 5.88
N ASP A 247 -17.43 -16.08 5.67
CA ASP A 247 -18.88 -16.33 5.67
C ASP A 247 -19.55 -15.99 7.01
N LYS A 248 -18.85 -16.28 8.10
CA LYS A 248 -19.28 -15.96 9.48
C LYS A 248 -19.05 -14.49 9.81
N SER A 249 -19.69 -14.02 10.88
CA SER A 249 -19.51 -12.65 11.39
C SER A 249 -18.04 -12.34 11.70
N GLY A 250 -17.59 -11.12 11.35
CA GLY A 250 -16.25 -10.63 11.66
C GLY A 250 -15.42 -10.38 10.40
N GLY A 251 -14.09 -10.48 10.53
CA GLY A 251 -13.15 -10.24 9.44
C GLY A 251 -12.72 -8.78 9.33
N TRP A 252 -11.78 -8.52 8.42
CA TRP A 252 -11.08 -7.24 8.33
C TRP A 252 -12.02 -6.05 8.13
N LEU A 253 -13.09 -6.20 7.34
CA LEU A 253 -14.06 -5.14 7.08
C LEU A 253 -14.81 -4.75 8.36
N SER A 254 -15.30 -5.74 9.10
CA SER A 254 -15.99 -5.52 10.38
C SER A 254 -15.04 -4.90 11.41
N ASP A 255 -13.79 -5.34 11.45
CA ASP A 255 -12.79 -4.84 12.40
C ASP A 255 -12.46 -3.36 12.14
N MET A 256 -12.28 -2.98 10.86
CA MET A 256 -11.97 -1.61 10.44
C MET A 256 -13.07 -0.60 10.78
N VAL A 257 -14.34 -0.98 10.68
CA VAL A 257 -15.46 -0.06 10.94
C VAL A 257 -15.88 0.00 12.41
N ARG A 258 -15.41 -0.95 13.25
CA ARG A 258 -15.75 -1.03 14.68
C ARG A 258 -14.65 -0.51 15.58
N LYS A 259 -13.53 -1.23 15.64
CA LYS A 259 -12.42 -0.92 16.56
C LYS A 259 -11.25 -0.27 15.84
N ASN A 260 -10.94 -0.75 14.63
CA ASN A 260 -9.77 -0.39 13.84
C ASN A 260 -8.44 -0.46 14.62
N ASP A 261 -8.35 -1.30 15.64
CA ASP A 261 -7.22 -1.37 16.56
C ASP A 261 -6.05 -2.24 16.03
N ARG A 262 -6.27 -2.92 14.90
CA ARG A 262 -5.29 -3.81 14.27
C ARG A 262 -4.80 -3.22 12.96
N THR A 263 -3.48 -3.27 12.79
CA THR A 263 -2.89 -2.99 11.49
C THR A 263 -3.42 -3.96 10.45
N THR A 264 -3.93 -3.41 9.36
CA THR A 264 -4.46 -4.15 8.23
C THR A 264 -3.74 -3.70 6.96
N TYR A 265 -3.91 -4.48 5.90
CA TYR A 265 -3.23 -4.22 4.64
C TYR A 265 -3.78 -2.97 3.97
N ALA A 266 -2.91 -2.08 3.45
CA ALA A 266 -3.28 -0.78 2.89
C ALA A 266 -4.37 -0.87 1.80
N ILE A 267 -4.35 -1.93 0.98
CA ILE A 267 -5.39 -2.15 -0.05
C ILE A 267 -6.79 -2.23 0.56
N ARG A 268 -6.96 -2.75 1.78
CA ARG A 268 -8.27 -2.84 2.41
C ARG A 268 -8.85 -1.47 2.76
N TYR A 269 -8.00 -0.49 3.08
CA TYR A 269 -8.42 0.91 3.19
C TYR A 269 -8.81 1.49 1.83
N LEU A 270 -8.06 1.19 0.77
CA LEU A 270 -8.41 1.63 -0.59
C LEU A 270 -9.73 1.03 -1.07
N LEU A 271 -9.98 -0.26 -0.80
CA LEU A 271 -11.25 -0.89 -1.15
C LEU A 271 -12.42 -0.25 -0.38
N LEU A 272 -12.24 0.01 0.93
CA LEU A 272 -13.30 0.62 1.74
C LEU A 272 -13.56 2.07 1.37
N THR A 273 -12.51 2.86 1.14
CA THR A 273 -12.64 4.28 0.77
C THR A 273 -13.37 4.43 -0.58
N ARG A 274 -13.04 3.57 -1.56
CA ARG A 274 -13.72 3.55 -2.86
C ARG A 274 -15.18 3.14 -2.76
N PHE A 275 -15.48 2.09 -1.98
CA PHE A 275 -16.86 1.67 -1.74
C PHE A 275 -17.71 2.76 -1.05
N LEU A 276 -17.09 3.51 -0.13
CA LEU A 276 -17.74 4.62 0.57
C LEU A 276 -17.69 5.95 -0.20
N GLU A 277 -17.14 5.96 -1.42
CA GLU A 277 -16.98 7.15 -2.27
C GLU A 277 -16.23 8.29 -1.57
N ILE A 278 -15.17 7.94 -0.81
CA ILE A 278 -14.26 8.90 -0.22
C ILE A 278 -12.99 8.93 -1.08
N PRO A 279 -12.67 10.05 -1.76
CA PRO A 279 -11.41 10.20 -2.47
C PRO A 279 -10.22 10.01 -1.50
N VAL A 280 -9.17 9.30 -1.94
CA VAL A 280 -8.01 9.01 -1.08
C VAL A 280 -7.40 10.28 -0.51
N VAL A 281 -7.25 11.34 -1.30
CA VAL A 281 -6.69 12.62 -0.83
C VAL A 281 -7.54 13.24 0.29
N GLU A 282 -8.87 13.17 0.18
CA GLU A 282 -9.78 13.70 1.20
C GLU A 282 -9.74 12.87 2.48
N LEU A 283 -9.64 11.54 2.37
CA LEU A 283 -9.57 10.63 3.52
C LEU A 283 -8.46 11.03 4.52
N PHE A 284 -7.37 11.60 4.02
CA PHE A 284 -6.24 12.04 4.85
C PHE A 284 -6.26 13.53 5.21
N ASN A 285 -6.78 14.39 4.32
CA ASN A 285 -6.61 15.84 4.46
C ASN A 285 -7.87 16.56 4.94
N THR A 286 -9.03 15.91 4.93
CA THR A 286 -10.32 16.54 5.24
C THR A 286 -11.04 15.76 6.32
N LYS A 287 -11.44 16.44 7.40
CA LYS A 287 -12.36 15.88 8.39
C LYS A 287 -13.77 15.95 7.83
N LEU A 288 -14.37 14.81 7.54
CA LEU A 288 -15.77 14.67 7.15
C LEU A 288 -16.66 14.77 8.39
N GLY A 289 -17.93 15.18 8.24
CA GLY A 289 -18.90 15.24 9.34
C GLY A 289 -18.86 16.55 10.11
N PHE A 290 -18.73 16.48 11.45
CA PHE A 290 -18.75 17.64 12.32
C PHE A 290 -17.41 18.39 12.28
N ASN A 291 -17.49 19.73 12.24
CA ASN A 291 -16.33 20.62 12.11
C ASN A 291 -15.61 20.91 13.44
N ASP A 292 -16.06 20.34 14.57
CA ASP A 292 -15.34 20.52 15.83
C ASP A 292 -14.12 19.60 15.86
N ASP A 293 -12.91 20.15 15.74
CA ASP A 293 -11.65 19.41 15.71
C ASP A 293 -11.42 18.55 16.97
N ASN A 294 -11.98 18.93 18.11
CA ASN A 294 -11.79 18.24 19.39
C ASN A 294 -12.77 17.08 19.63
N GLU A 295 -13.83 17.00 18.83
CA GLU A 295 -14.88 16.00 19.00
C GLU A 295 -14.81 14.91 17.92
N SER A 296 -14.95 13.65 18.33
CA SER A 296 -15.08 12.53 17.41
C SER A 296 -16.46 12.56 16.75
N ASN A 297 -16.54 12.30 15.44
CA ASN A 297 -17.84 12.15 14.76
C ASN A 297 -18.71 11.08 15.42
N ILE A 298 -18.09 10.02 15.93
CA ILE A 298 -18.80 8.94 16.63
C ILE A 298 -19.51 9.46 17.88
N ASP A 299 -18.83 10.31 18.64
CA ASP A 299 -19.36 10.87 19.89
C ASP A 299 -20.44 11.91 19.57
N ALA A 300 -20.18 12.82 18.63
CA ALA A 300 -21.15 13.82 18.17
C ALA A 300 -22.46 13.19 17.65
N TYR A 301 -22.37 12.10 16.87
CA TYR A 301 -23.57 11.38 16.43
C TYR A 301 -24.30 10.67 17.58
N GLN A 302 -23.57 10.15 18.57
CA GLN A 302 -24.16 9.52 19.75
C GLN A 302 -24.94 10.56 20.57
N GLU A 303 -24.36 11.73 20.80
CA GLU A 303 -25.03 12.82 21.52
C GLU A 303 -26.31 13.29 20.82
N LEU A 304 -26.26 13.47 19.49
CA LEU A 304 -27.44 13.81 18.69
C LEU A 304 -28.53 12.74 18.75
N TRP A 305 -28.14 11.46 18.80
CA TRP A 305 -29.09 10.36 18.96
C TRP A 305 -29.78 10.42 20.33
N ASP A 306 -29.01 10.65 21.39
CA ASP A 306 -29.53 10.71 22.75
C ASP A 306 -30.44 11.92 22.96
N GLN A 307 -30.14 13.07 22.35
CA GLN A 307 -31.03 14.24 22.31
C GLN A 307 -32.37 13.92 21.63
N ARG A 308 -32.35 13.24 20.47
CA ARG A 308 -33.59 12.84 19.78
C ARG A 308 -34.42 11.85 20.57
N LEU A 309 -33.81 10.97 21.36
CA LEU A 309 -34.54 10.06 22.23
C LEU A 309 -35.30 10.80 23.33
N ILE A 310 -34.74 11.90 23.86
CA ILE A 310 -35.38 12.75 24.86
C ILE A 310 -36.56 13.52 24.25
N GLU A 311 -36.44 14.01 23.00
CA GLU A 311 -37.54 14.70 22.32
C GLU A 311 -38.74 13.79 22.00
N LEU A 312 -38.51 12.47 21.92
CA LEU A 312 -39.53 11.47 21.60
C LEU A 312 -40.17 10.81 22.84
N SER A 313 -39.65 11.07 24.04
CA SER A 313 -40.13 10.51 25.31
C SER A 313 -41.10 11.43 26.05
#